data_AF-A0A7C9AQ08-F1
#
_entry.id   AF-A0A7C9AQ08-F1
#
_cell.length_a   1.000
_cell.length_b   1.000
_cell.length_c   1.000
_cell.angle_alpha   90.00
_cell.angle_beta   90.00
_cell.angle_gamma   90.00
#
_symmetry.space_group_name_H-M   'P 1'
#
loop_
_entity.id
_entity.type
_entity.pdbx_description
1 polymer ?
#
loop_
_entity_poly.entity_id
_entity_poly.type
_entity_poly.pdbx_seq_one_letter_code
_entity_poly.pdbx_strand_id
1 'polypeptide(L)'
;IRCIKPNSKQLPGIYEKDLVLQQLRCCGVLEVVKIARCGYPNRITHQDFASRYGFLLSDKSISQDPLSISVAILQQFNIQPELYQVGYTKLFFRTGQIGSLEDIRKRVLQSVTGLQNSYRGHKARSQFLELKAGASALQSFIRGETARRKFASLLQNRKSDLQRSKHKHKRSASKAFDEQQKAIVQLQAVIRGWLARRHFDDMHVSEDSIVENATRVQEPDVKIMESKDIPPANIMVADNVMEELQRQIERAESSLAQKEQENATLRTQLQQYEMKWSAYEAKMQMMEDAWQKQIASLQISLAAAKKSLASENGAGQAGRQEGSPSPRSYDSDDLSMGPRTPGATTPTKYSDPIAEVREANGSGLNYPVNRLAKEFEQQMQVFDDDARALFDVRASQPASGMNSYEQLRRLKMRFEVWKKEYKMRLKETRAALHKLGHSDVEKHRRKWWGKFSAKKH
;
A
#
# COMPACT_ATOMS: atom_id res chain seq x y z
N ILE A 1 28.89 19.74 56.94
CA ILE A 1 29.05 20.71 55.82
C ILE A 1 30.51 20.67 55.35
N ARG A 2 30.81 20.83 54.06
CA ARG A 2 32.18 20.91 53.52
C ARG A 2 32.30 22.20 52.71
N CYS A 3 33.29 23.04 53.04
CA CYS A 3 33.55 24.28 52.31
C CYS A 3 34.58 24.03 51.20
N ILE A 4 34.42 24.68 50.05
CA ILE A 4 35.32 24.56 48.89
C ILE A 4 35.70 25.96 48.42
N LYS A 5 37.00 26.25 48.33
CA LYS A 5 37.55 27.47 47.73
C LYS A 5 37.57 27.29 46.19
N PRO A 6 36.81 28.06 45.41
CA PRO A 6 36.67 27.81 43.97
C PRO A 6 37.88 28.24 43.14
N ASN A 7 38.65 29.23 43.60
CA ASN A 7 39.90 29.68 42.98
C ASN A 7 40.84 30.30 44.03
N SER A 8 42.14 30.25 43.76
CA SER A 8 43.21 30.79 44.60
C SER A 8 43.04 32.29 44.91
N LYS A 9 42.62 33.08 43.91
CA LYS A 9 42.54 34.56 43.90
C LYS A 9 41.32 35.17 44.60
N GLN A 10 40.41 34.36 45.14
CA GLN A 10 39.15 34.80 45.79
C GLN A 10 38.19 35.59 44.87
N LEU A 11 38.29 35.42 43.55
CA LEU A 11 37.47 36.14 42.58
C LEU A 11 36.11 35.46 42.34
N PRO A 12 34.99 36.19 42.21
CA PRO A 12 33.69 35.60 41.89
C PRO A 12 33.69 34.99 40.48
N GLY A 13 32.92 33.91 40.28
CA GLY A 13 32.74 33.25 38.98
C GLY A 13 33.93 32.44 38.45
N ILE A 14 35.13 32.55 39.04
CA ILE A 14 36.32 31.81 38.60
C ILE A 14 36.40 30.44 39.27
N TYR A 15 36.59 29.38 38.48
CA TYR A 15 36.71 28.00 38.94
C TYR A 15 38.04 27.37 38.50
N GLU A 16 38.87 27.02 39.47
CA GLU A 16 40.20 26.44 39.30
C GLU A 16 40.14 24.92 39.53
N LYS A 17 40.12 24.15 38.42
CA LYS A 17 39.83 22.71 38.42
C LYS A 17 40.72 21.92 39.38
N ASP A 18 42.03 22.13 39.33
CA ASP A 18 43.00 21.34 40.08
C ASP A 18 42.97 21.66 41.58
N LEU A 19 42.82 22.95 41.93
CA LEU A 19 42.63 23.39 43.31
C LEU A 19 41.35 22.79 43.93
N VAL A 20 40.24 22.76 43.20
CA VAL A 20 39.00 22.14 43.68
C VAL A 20 39.12 20.62 43.74
N LEU A 21 39.74 19.98 42.76
CA LEU A 21 39.96 18.53 42.75
C LEU A 21 40.87 18.08 43.91
N GLN A 22 41.91 18.85 44.23
CA GLN A 22 42.76 18.61 45.40
C GLN A 22 41.95 18.72 46.70
N GLN A 23 41.13 19.76 46.85
CA GLN A 23 40.25 19.89 48.02
C GLN A 23 39.26 18.72 48.14
N LEU A 24 38.66 18.26 47.04
CA LEU A 24 37.74 17.12 47.06
C LEU A 24 38.41 15.81 47.49
N ARG A 25 39.69 15.63 47.17
CA ARG A 25 40.54 14.53 47.68
C ARG A 25 40.85 14.72 49.18
N CYS A 26 41.41 15.87 49.56
CA CYS A 26 41.80 16.14 50.95
C CYS A 26 40.61 16.14 51.94
N CYS A 27 39.41 16.56 51.51
CA CYS A 27 38.19 16.53 52.31
C CYS A 27 37.46 15.16 52.29
N GLY A 28 38.01 14.15 51.62
CA GLY A 28 37.43 12.80 51.52
C GLY A 28 36.10 12.72 50.75
N VAL A 29 35.78 13.75 49.95
CA VAL A 29 34.49 13.80 49.23
C VAL A 29 34.44 12.75 48.13
N LEU A 30 35.57 12.52 47.45
CA LEU A 30 35.66 11.46 46.43
C LEU A 30 35.54 10.07 47.07
N GLU A 31 36.03 9.88 48.29
CA GLU A 31 35.98 8.63 49.04
C GLU A 31 34.55 8.31 49.47
N VAL A 32 33.80 9.30 49.95
CA VAL A 32 32.36 9.17 50.21
C VAL A 32 31.59 8.82 48.93
N VAL A 33 31.94 9.45 47.79
CA VAL A 33 31.32 9.12 46.49
C VAL A 33 31.68 7.71 46.02
N LYS A 34 32.92 7.23 46.22
CA LYS A 34 33.32 5.84 45.94
C LYS A 34 32.47 4.86 46.74
N ILE A 35 32.35 5.05 48.06
CA ILE A 35 31.52 4.21 48.94
C ILE A 35 30.05 4.22 48.49
N ALA A 36 29.50 5.40 48.18
CA ALA A 36 28.12 5.52 47.70
C ALA A 36 27.87 4.80 46.36
N ARG A 37 28.88 4.75 45.48
CA ARG A 37 28.83 4.02 44.19
C ARG A 37 28.92 2.51 44.33
N CYS A 38 29.51 1.98 45.40
CA CYS A 38 29.51 0.55 45.71
C CYS A 38 28.12 0.04 46.15
N GLY A 39 27.27 0.92 46.67
CA GLY A 39 25.87 0.64 46.98
C GLY A 39 24.92 1.02 45.84
N TYR A 40 23.85 1.73 46.19
CA TYR A 40 22.81 2.17 45.27
C TYR A 40 22.83 3.72 45.13
N PRO A 41 23.67 4.26 44.21
CA PRO A 41 23.83 5.71 44.05
C PRO A 41 22.61 6.38 43.39
N ASN A 42 21.88 5.65 42.54
CA ASN A 42 20.67 6.16 41.89
C ASN A 42 19.46 5.90 42.78
N ARG A 43 18.68 6.94 43.09
CA ARG A 43 17.52 6.85 43.98
C ARG A 43 16.38 7.68 43.39
N ILE A 44 15.22 7.06 43.17
CA ILE A 44 14.07 7.68 42.50
C ILE A 44 12.79 7.32 43.25
N THR A 45 11.82 8.22 43.34
CA THR A 45 10.53 7.88 43.99
C THR A 45 9.73 6.93 43.11
N HIS A 46 8.84 6.15 43.71
CA HIS A 46 7.90 5.32 42.95
C HIS A 46 7.05 6.16 42.01
N GLN A 47 6.63 7.37 42.44
CA GLN A 47 5.88 8.31 41.61
C GLN A 47 6.67 8.76 40.38
N ASP A 48 7.92 9.20 40.55
CA ASP A 48 8.77 9.68 39.44
C ASP A 48 9.07 8.54 38.46
N PHE A 49 9.36 7.34 38.98
CA PHE A 49 9.68 6.16 38.17
C PHE A 49 8.46 5.67 37.38
N ALA A 50 7.30 5.52 38.03
CA ALA A 50 6.04 5.18 37.37
C ALA A 50 5.64 6.22 36.31
N SER A 51 5.73 7.51 36.63
CA SER A 51 5.43 8.59 35.67
C SER A 51 6.39 8.60 34.48
N ARG A 52 7.66 8.23 34.68
CA ARG A 52 8.69 8.24 33.63
C ARG A 52 8.71 6.98 32.77
N TYR A 53 8.39 5.80 33.33
CA TYR A 53 8.55 4.52 32.63
C TYR A 53 7.25 3.70 32.52
N GLY A 54 6.14 4.12 33.14
CA GLY A 54 4.86 3.39 33.14
C GLY A 54 4.31 3.10 31.75
N PHE A 55 4.49 3.99 30.78
CA PHE A 55 4.07 3.77 29.39
C PHE A 55 4.84 2.64 28.66
N LEU A 56 5.93 2.13 29.25
CA LEU A 56 6.67 0.98 28.74
C LEU A 56 6.05 -0.36 29.13
N LEU A 57 5.07 -0.37 30.05
CA LEU A 57 4.32 -1.58 30.40
C LEU A 57 3.42 -2.01 29.23
N SER A 58 3.46 -3.30 28.92
CA SER A 58 2.59 -3.92 27.92
C SER A 58 1.23 -4.31 28.49
N ASP A 59 1.16 -4.53 29.80
CA ASP A 59 -0.05 -4.92 30.51
C ASP A 59 -0.81 -3.70 31.05
N LYS A 60 -2.14 -3.74 30.93
CA LYS A 60 -3.09 -2.72 31.39
C LYS A 60 -3.84 -3.14 32.66
N SER A 61 -3.67 -4.37 33.13
CA SER A 61 -4.35 -4.93 34.31
C SER A 61 -3.69 -4.55 35.64
N ILE A 62 -2.49 -3.95 35.59
CA ILE A 62 -1.73 -3.52 36.76
C ILE A 62 -2.46 -2.33 37.43
N SER A 63 -2.51 -2.36 38.77
CA SER A 63 -3.06 -1.27 39.58
C SER A 63 -2.36 0.06 39.29
N GLN A 64 -3.12 1.17 39.36
CA GLN A 64 -2.59 2.51 39.08
C GLN A 64 -1.67 3.06 40.19
N ASP A 65 -1.33 2.27 41.21
CA ASP A 65 -0.46 2.71 42.27
C ASP A 65 1.03 2.74 41.81
N PRO A 66 1.81 3.77 42.17
CA PRO A 66 3.16 3.92 41.64
C PRO A 66 4.13 2.80 42.04
N LEU A 67 3.88 2.09 43.15
CA LEU A 67 4.74 1.00 43.62
C LEU A 67 4.56 -0.25 42.76
N SER A 68 3.32 -0.67 42.51
CA SER A 68 3.02 -1.82 41.64
C SER A 68 3.44 -1.58 40.20
N ILE A 69 3.22 -0.37 39.66
CA ILE A 69 3.76 0.04 38.36
C ILE A 69 5.29 -0.10 38.36
N SER A 70 5.97 0.41 39.40
CA SER A 70 7.42 0.33 39.53
C SER A 70 7.94 -1.11 39.55
N VAL A 71 7.32 -1.98 40.34
CA VAL A 71 7.69 -3.41 40.46
C VAL A 71 7.42 -4.15 39.14
N ALA A 72 6.30 -3.90 38.48
CA ALA A 72 5.97 -4.52 37.19
C ALA A 72 6.97 -4.13 36.09
N ILE A 73 7.45 -2.88 36.06
CA ILE A 73 8.49 -2.44 35.10
C ILE A 73 9.80 -3.17 35.35
N LEU A 74 10.22 -3.29 36.62
CA LEU A 74 11.44 -4.01 37.02
C LEU A 74 11.40 -5.48 36.56
N GLN A 75 10.25 -6.13 36.74
CA GLN A 75 9.98 -7.50 36.31
C GLN A 75 9.93 -7.64 34.78
N GLN A 76 9.17 -6.79 34.08
CA GLN A 76 9.01 -6.87 32.61
C GLN A 76 10.35 -6.70 31.88
N PHE A 77 11.24 -5.85 32.39
CA PHE A 77 12.59 -5.66 31.84
C PHE A 77 13.66 -6.58 32.41
N ASN A 78 13.27 -7.57 33.24
CA ASN A 78 14.15 -8.57 33.84
C ASN A 78 15.40 -7.98 34.50
N ILE A 79 15.25 -6.85 35.19
CA ILE A 79 16.35 -6.26 35.97
C ILE A 79 16.61 -7.19 37.15
N GLN A 80 17.85 -7.67 37.30
CA GLN A 80 18.17 -8.65 38.32
C GLN A 80 18.00 -8.07 39.74
N PRO A 81 17.42 -8.82 40.71
CA PRO A 81 17.14 -8.33 42.06
C PRO A 81 18.34 -7.77 42.82
N GLU A 82 19.57 -8.19 42.52
CA GLU A 82 20.80 -7.71 43.15
C GLU A 82 21.14 -6.26 42.73
N LEU A 83 20.63 -5.83 41.57
CA LEU A 83 20.95 -4.57 40.91
C LEU A 83 20.02 -3.42 41.32
N TYR A 84 18.93 -3.71 42.03
CA TYR A 84 18.03 -2.72 42.63
C TYR A 84 17.61 -3.10 44.06
N GLN A 85 16.94 -2.19 44.77
CA GLN A 85 16.20 -2.45 46.01
C GLN A 85 14.93 -1.61 46.02
N VAL A 86 13.84 -2.18 46.58
CA VAL A 86 12.53 -1.52 46.71
C VAL A 86 12.38 -1.06 48.15
N GLY A 87 12.49 0.25 48.39
CA GLY A 87 12.16 0.85 49.69
C GLY A 87 10.72 1.36 49.73
N TYR A 88 10.23 1.74 50.92
CA TYR A 88 8.85 2.21 51.13
C TYR A 88 8.42 3.35 50.19
N THR A 89 9.31 4.30 49.89
CA THR A 89 8.99 5.49 49.08
C THR A 89 9.81 5.62 47.80
N LYS A 90 10.88 4.81 47.66
CA LYS A 90 11.91 4.98 46.61
C LYS A 90 12.44 3.65 46.14
N LEU A 91 12.75 3.59 44.84
CA LEU A 91 13.64 2.59 44.26
C LEU A 91 15.09 3.05 44.38
N PHE A 92 15.97 2.07 44.58
CA PHE A 92 17.40 2.24 44.71
C PHE A 92 18.06 1.39 43.63
N PHE A 93 18.93 1.96 42.79
CA PHE A 93 19.55 1.25 41.67
C PHE A 93 21.08 1.34 41.73
N ARG A 94 21.75 0.24 41.36
CA ARG A 94 23.18 0.25 41.03
C ARG A 94 23.43 1.10 39.77
N THR A 95 24.70 1.38 39.52
CA THR A 95 25.13 2.15 38.33
C THR A 95 24.70 1.44 37.04
N GLY A 96 24.30 2.19 36.00
CA GLY A 96 23.96 1.68 34.67
C GLY A 96 22.49 1.30 34.45
N GLN A 97 21.76 0.83 35.48
CA GLN A 97 20.40 0.28 35.30
C GLN A 97 19.39 1.31 34.77
N ILE A 98 19.39 2.53 35.34
CA ILE A 98 18.57 3.64 34.84
C ILE A 98 18.93 4.03 33.40
N GLY A 99 20.21 3.92 33.01
CA GLY A 99 20.65 4.21 31.64
C GLY A 99 20.06 3.23 30.63
N SER A 100 20.07 1.93 30.96
CA SER A 100 19.44 0.88 30.14
C SER A 100 17.94 1.13 29.92
N LEU A 101 17.21 1.51 30.98
CA LEU A 101 15.80 1.87 30.89
C LEU A 101 15.56 3.14 30.05
N GLU A 102 16.42 4.16 30.15
CA GLU A 102 16.35 5.35 29.29
C GLU A 102 16.61 5.04 27.81
N ASP A 103 17.56 4.14 27.50
CA ASP A 103 17.81 3.71 26.13
C ASP A 103 16.63 2.92 25.54
N ILE A 104 15.97 2.07 26.34
CA ILE A 104 14.71 1.41 25.97
C ILE A 104 13.63 2.47 25.72
N ARG A 105 13.43 3.41 26.66
CA ARG A 105 12.46 4.51 26.56
C ARG A 105 12.66 5.32 25.28
N LYS A 106 13.91 5.66 24.96
CA LYS A 106 14.30 6.41 23.75
C LYS A 106 13.95 5.64 22.46
N ARG A 107 14.24 4.33 22.39
CA ARG A 107 13.87 3.50 21.23
C ARG A 107 12.36 3.43 21.03
N VAL A 108 11.57 3.25 22.10
CA VAL A 108 10.10 3.23 21.98
C VAL A 108 9.55 4.57 21.47
N LEU A 109 10.04 5.69 22.01
CA LEU A 109 9.62 7.03 21.55
C LEU A 109 9.99 7.29 20.08
N GLN A 110 11.16 6.85 19.62
CA GLN A 110 11.54 6.91 18.21
C GLN A 110 10.60 6.10 17.31
N SER A 111 10.22 4.90 17.72
CA SER A 111 9.22 4.07 17.01
C SER A 111 7.85 4.73 16.93
N VAL A 112 7.39 5.39 18.01
CA VAL A 112 6.14 6.17 18.01
C VAL A 112 6.22 7.34 17.01
N THR A 113 7.33 8.06 16.94
CA THR A 113 7.53 9.10 15.92
C THR A 113 7.49 8.54 14.50
N GLY A 114 8.10 7.37 14.27
CA GLY A 114 8.02 6.65 12.99
C GLY A 114 6.57 6.29 12.59
N LEU A 115 5.78 5.78 13.54
CA LEU A 115 4.36 5.48 13.34
C LEU A 115 3.55 6.74 13.00
N GLN A 116 3.75 7.83 13.76
CA GLN A 116 3.08 9.11 13.51
C GLN A 116 3.40 9.67 12.12
N ASN A 117 4.65 9.59 11.68
CA ASN A 117 5.08 10.03 10.35
C ASN A 117 4.43 9.17 9.24
N SER A 118 4.38 7.85 9.41
CA SER A 118 3.71 6.93 8.49
C SER A 118 2.22 7.24 8.38
N TYR A 119 1.52 7.42 9.51
CA TYR A 119 0.10 7.78 9.55
C TYR A 119 -0.19 9.12 8.87
N ARG A 120 0.58 10.17 9.20
CA ARG A 120 0.44 11.50 8.56
C ARG A 120 0.63 11.41 7.05
N GLY A 121 1.64 10.68 6.58
CA GLY A 121 1.90 10.45 5.16
C GLY A 121 0.80 9.62 4.48
N HIS A 122 0.23 8.62 5.15
CA HIS A 122 -0.91 7.86 4.64
C HIS A 122 -2.16 8.74 4.51
N LYS A 123 -2.50 9.51 5.55
CA LYS A 123 -3.65 10.43 5.54
C LYS A 123 -3.57 11.45 4.41
N ALA A 124 -2.42 12.10 4.23
CA ALA A 124 -2.20 13.06 3.15
C ALA A 124 -2.32 12.43 1.75
N ARG A 125 -1.77 11.22 1.55
CA ARG A 125 -1.92 10.48 0.28
C ARG A 125 -3.36 10.07 0.00
N SER A 126 -4.11 9.64 1.02
CA SER A 126 -5.52 9.27 0.89
C SER A 126 -6.35 10.47 0.42
N GLN A 127 -6.21 11.61 1.10
CA GLN A 127 -6.89 12.87 0.73
C GLN A 127 -6.51 13.35 -0.69
N PHE A 128 -5.23 13.23 -1.08
CA PHE A 128 -4.80 13.57 -2.43
C PHE A 128 -5.42 12.66 -3.50
N LEU A 129 -5.52 11.35 -3.24
CA LEU A 129 -6.13 10.39 -4.17
C LEU A 129 -7.64 10.63 -4.32
N GLU A 130 -8.33 10.93 -3.23
CA GLU A 130 -9.75 11.32 -3.22
C GLU A 130 -9.99 12.59 -4.06
N LEU A 131 -9.23 13.66 -3.79
CA LEU A 131 -9.30 14.91 -4.58
C LEU A 131 -8.95 14.68 -6.06
N LYS A 132 -7.94 13.86 -6.36
CA LYS A 132 -7.55 13.50 -7.73
C LYS A 132 -8.66 12.72 -8.44
N ALA A 133 -9.34 11.80 -7.76
CA ALA A 133 -10.48 11.06 -8.31
C ALA A 133 -11.65 12.00 -8.63
N GLY A 134 -12.03 12.87 -7.67
CA GLY A 134 -13.07 13.88 -7.88
C GLY A 134 -12.75 14.85 -9.03
N ALA A 135 -11.52 15.35 -9.10
CA ALA A 135 -11.07 16.20 -10.22
C ALA A 135 -11.10 15.47 -11.57
N SER A 136 -10.69 14.20 -11.61
CA SER A 136 -10.71 13.38 -12.83
C SER A 136 -12.14 13.11 -13.32
N ALA A 137 -13.08 12.87 -12.39
CA ALA A 137 -14.50 12.72 -12.70
C ALA A 137 -15.11 14.03 -13.22
N LEU A 138 -14.88 15.16 -12.55
CA LEU A 138 -15.36 16.47 -13.01
C LEU A 138 -14.83 16.80 -14.43
N GLN A 139 -13.54 16.53 -14.67
CA GLN A 139 -12.96 16.72 -16.00
C GLN A 139 -13.58 15.81 -17.07
N SER A 140 -13.94 14.56 -16.76
CA SER A 140 -14.60 13.68 -17.73
C SER A 140 -16.02 14.15 -18.07
N PHE A 141 -16.79 14.62 -17.07
CA PHE A 141 -18.09 15.26 -17.28
C PHE A 141 -17.99 16.50 -18.18
N ILE A 142 -17.04 17.41 -17.90
CA ILE A 142 -16.83 18.64 -18.70
C ILE A 142 -16.43 18.30 -20.15
N ARG A 143 -15.52 17.34 -20.35
CA ARG A 143 -15.12 16.88 -21.69
C ARG A 143 -16.30 16.28 -22.46
N GLY A 144 -17.08 15.41 -21.81
CA GLY A 144 -18.27 14.80 -22.41
C GLY A 144 -19.36 15.81 -22.77
N GLU A 145 -19.60 16.79 -21.90
CA GLU A 145 -20.56 17.86 -22.14
C GLU A 145 -20.12 18.80 -23.28
N THR A 146 -18.83 19.13 -23.33
CA THR A 146 -18.25 19.92 -24.44
C THR A 146 -18.41 19.18 -25.77
N ALA A 147 -18.20 17.87 -25.80
CA ALA A 147 -18.40 17.05 -26.99
C ALA A 147 -19.88 17.02 -27.44
N ARG A 148 -20.81 16.82 -26.51
CA ARG A 148 -22.26 16.85 -26.79
C ARG A 148 -22.71 18.20 -27.35
N ARG A 149 -22.26 19.32 -26.76
CA ARG A 149 -22.59 20.67 -27.26
C ARG A 149 -22.06 20.91 -28.67
N LYS A 150 -20.82 20.50 -28.96
CA LYS A 150 -20.25 20.57 -30.31
C LYS A 150 -21.06 19.74 -31.31
N PHE A 151 -21.44 18.51 -30.96
CA PHE A 151 -22.25 17.65 -31.83
C PHE A 151 -23.66 18.22 -32.06
N ALA A 152 -24.32 18.75 -31.03
CA ALA A 152 -25.62 19.40 -31.15
C ALA A 152 -25.55 20.64 -32.08
N SER A 153 -24.50 21.46 -31.97
CA SER A 153 -24.25 22.58 -32.88
C SER A 153 -24.07 22.12 -34.33
N LEU A 154 -23.26 21.08 -34.59
CA LEU A 154 -23.07 20.51 -35.92
C LEU A 154 -24.39 19.96 -36.51
N LEU A 155 -25.24 19.32 -35.70
CA LEU A 155 -26.56 18.87 -36.13
C LEU A 155 -27.50 20.04 -36.49
N GLN A 156 -27.49 21.12 -35.71
CA GLN A 156 -28.28 22.32 -36.01
C GLN A 156 -27.80 22.98 -37.32
N ASN A 157 -26.48 23.15 -37.48
CA ASN A 157 -25.89 23.70 -38.69
C ASN A 157 -26.29 22.85 -39.91
N ARG A 158 -26.08 21.52 -39.86
CA ARG A 158 -26.45 20.59 -40.94
C ARG A 158 -27.96 20.62 -41.27
N LYS A 159 -28.85 20.76 -40.28
CA LYS A 159 -30.29 20.96 -40.50
C LYS A 159 -30.55 22.28 -41.24
N SER A 160 -29.93 23.38 -40.81
CA SER A 160 -30.09 24.70 -41.42
C SER A 160 -29.55 24.75 -42.86
N ASP A 161 -28.42 24.07 -43.14
CA ASP A 161 -27.82 24.00 -44.46
C ASP A 161 -28.63 23.12 -45.41
N LEU A 162 -29.18 22.00 -44.92
CA LEU A 162 -30.11 21.19 -45.70
C LEU A 162 -31.40 21.95 -46.03
N GLN A 163 -31.95 22.71 -45.08
CA GLN A 163 -33.09 23.60 -45.33
C GLN A 163 -32.75 24.68 -46.37
N ARG A 164 -31.61 25.36 -46.22
CA ARG A 164 -31.11 26.39 -47.14
C ARG A 164 -30.88 25.82 -48.55
N SER A 165 -30.31 24.61 -48.66
CA SER A 165 -30.12 23.91 -49.93
C SER A 165 -31.45 23.57 -50.61
N LYS A 166 -32.40 22.98 -49.87
CA LYS A 166 -33.77 22.70 -50.38
C LYS A 166 -34.47 23.97 -50.88
N HIS A 167 -34.37 25.08 -50.15
CA HIS A 167 -34.94 26.37 -50.57
C HIS A 167 -34.26 26.93 -51.83
N LYS A 168 -32.92 26.83 -51.94
CA LYS A 168 -32.19 27.21 -53.16
C LYS A 168 -32.63 26.38 -54.36
N HIS A 169 -32.69 25.05 -54.25
CA HIS A 169 -33.15 24.17 -55.33
C HIS A 169 -34.59 24.48 -55.75
N LYS A 170 -35.54 24.58 -54.80
CA LYS A 170 -36.94 24.96 -55.11
C LYS A 170 -37.02 26.30 -55.84
N ARG A 171 -36.26 27.31 -55.39
CA ARG A 171 -36.25 28.64 -56.01
C ARG A 171 -35.60 28.65 -57.40
N SER A 172 -34.59 27.80 -57.63
CA SER A 172 -33.96 27.64 -58.95
C SER A 172 -34.90 26.96 -59.94
N ALA A 173 -35.57 25.89 -59.52
CA ALA A 173 -36.54 25.19 -60.36
C ALA A 173 -37.74 26.07 -60.73
N SER A 174 -38.26 26.84 -59.77
CA SER A 174 -39.34 27.82 -60.03
C SER A 174 -38.91 28.88 -61.06
N LYS A 175 -37.69 29.44 -60.92
CA LYS A 175 -37.16 30.41 -61.90
C LYS A 175 -37.06 29.83 -63.31
N ALA A 176 -36.50 28.62 -63.44
CA ALA A 176 -36.36 27.97 -64.74
C ALA A 176 -37.72 27.72 -65.41
N PHE A 177 -38.73 27.33 -64.61
CA PHE A 177 -40.10 27.19 -65.11
C PHE A 177 -40.72 28.54 -65.51
N ASP A 178 -40.54 29.60 -64.72
CA ASP A 178 -41.02 30.96 -65.04
C ASP A 178 -40.35 31.52 -66.32
N GLU A 179 -39.06 31.24 -66.52
CA GLU A 179 -38.29 31.61 -67.71
C GLU A 179 -38.80 30.84 -68.95
N GLN A 180 -39.03 29.53 -68.82
CA GLN A 180 -39.60 28.71 -69.88
C GLN A 180 -41.04 29.15 -70.24
N GLN A 181 -41.89 29.45 -69.25
CA GLN A 181 -43.23 29.99 -69.47
C GLN A 181 -43.19 31.33 -70.21
N LYS A 182 -42.29 32.25 -69.84
CA LYS A 182 -42.11 33.53 -70.54
C LYS A 182 -41.70 33.33 -72.00
N ALA A 183 -40.76 32.42 -72.27
CA ALA A 183 -40.34 32.11 -73.63
C ALA A 183 -41.48 31.52 -74.48
N ILE A 184 -42.29 30.61 -73.91
CA ILE A 184 -43.48 30.05 -74.56
C ILE A 184 -44.51 31.15 -74.87
N VAL A 185 -44.81 32.03 -73.90
CA VAL A 185 -45.77 33.14 -74.09
C VAL A 185 -45.28 34.13 -75.14
N GLN A 186 -43.98 34.45 -75.17
CA GLN A 186 -43.39 35.28 -76.22
C GLN A 186 -43.51 34.64 -77.60
N LEU A 187 -43.16 33.35 -77.74
CA LEU A 187 -43.30 32.62 -79.00
C LEU A 187 -44.76 32.56 -79.46
N GLN A 188 -45.69 32.27 -78.56
CA GLN A 188 -47.13 32.29 -78.84
C GLN A 188 -47.61 33.68 -79.28
N ALA A 189 -47.12 34.76 -78.67
CA ALA A 189 -47.47 36.13 -79.06
C ALA A 189 -46.93 36.48 -80.47
N VAL A 190 -45.70 36.08 -80.79
CA VAL A 190 -45.12 36.25 -82.13
C VAL A 190 -45.89 35.46 -83.18
N ILE A 191 -46.21 34.19 -82.92
CA ILE A 191 -46.99 33.34 -83.83
C ILE A 191 -48.40 33.91 -84.04
N ARG A 192 -49.11 34.30 -82.97
CA ARG A 192 -50.43 34.94 -83.07
C ARG A 192 -50.37 36.25 -83.87
N GLY A 193 -49.34 37.08 -83.63
CA GLY A 193 -49.14 38.31 -84.38
C GLY A 193 -48.80 38.09 -85.86
N TRP A 194 -48.04 37.04 -86.19
CA TRP A 194 -47.77 36.64 -87.57
C TRP A 194 -49.01 36.09 -88.26
N LEU A 195 -49.78 35.21 -87.60
CA LEU A 195 -51.05 34.68 -88.13
C LEU A 195 -52.05 35.81 -88.38
N ALA A 196 -52.17 36.79 -87.48
CA ALA A 196 -53.06 37.93 -87.66
C ALA A 196 -52.64 38.82 -88.84
N ARG A 197 -51.33 39.09 -89.01
CA ARG A 197 -50.82 39.81 -90.19
C ARG A 197 -51.02 39.02 -91.47
N ARG A 198 -50.69 37.72 -91.48
CA ARG A 198 -50.93 36.86 -92.63
C ARG A 198 -52.41 36.82 -93.01
N HIS A 199 -53.34 36.75 -92.06
CA HIS A 199 -54.78 36.82 -92.37
C HIS A 199 -55.19 38.17 -92.97
N PHE A 200 -54.53 39.27 -92.62
CA PHE A 200 -54.73 40.57 -93.25
C PHE A 200 -54.13 40.62 -94.66
N ASP A 201 -52.94 40.07 -94.85
CA ASP A 201 -52.28 39.96 -96.15
C ASP A 201 -53.05 39.02 -97.11
N ASP A 202 -53.61 37.92 -96.62
CA ASP A 202 -54.42 36.93 -97.37
C ASP A 202 -55.78 37.54 -97.80
N MET A 203 -56.35 38.45 -96.98
CA MET A 203 -57.51 39.27 -97.38
C MET A 203 -57.16 40.27 -98.50
N HIS A 204 -55.95 40.85 -98.47
CA HIS A 204 -55.46 41.74 -99.53
C HIS A 204 -55.11 40.99 -100.82
N VAL A 205 -54.43 39.84 -100.74
CA VAL A 205 -54.11 39.00 -101.90
C VAL A 205 -55.38 38.44 -102.54
N SER A 206 -56.44 38.21 -101.76
CA SER A 206 -57.76 37.83 -102.30
C SER A 206 -58.47 38.93 -103.11
N GLU A 207 -58.06 40.20 -103.03
CA GLU A 207 -58.50 41.24 -103.96
C GLU A 207 -57.65 41.27 -105.25
N ASP A 208 -56.35 40.96 -105.15
CA ASP A 208 -55.40 41.03 -106.28
C ASP A 208 -55.27 39.73 -107.11
N SER A 209 -55.77 38.57 -106.65
CA SER A 209 -55.52 37.26 -107.28
C SER A 209 -56.74 36.59 -107.97
N ILE A 210 -57.47 37.32 -108.82
CA ILE A 210 -58.49 36.73 -109.73
C ILE A 210 -57.87 36.19 -111.05
N VAL A 211 -56.56 36.41 -111.28
CA VAL A 211 -55.88 36.07 -112.53
C VAL A 211 -54.74 35.04 -112.30
N GLU A 212 -54.66 34.06 -113.20
CA GLU A 212 -53.56 33.09 -113.41
C GLU A 212 -53.39 31.89 -112.44
N ASN A 213 -54.35 30.98 -112.53
CA ASN A 213 -54.18 29.54 -112.82
C ASN A 213 -52.79 28.85 -112.61
N ALA A 214 -52.83 27.86 -111.70
CA ALA A 214 -52.57 26.43 -111.97
C ALA A 214 -51.14 25.84 -112.15
N THR A 215 -50.97 24.69 -111.46
CA THR A 215 -50.07 23.55 -111.76
C THR A 215 -48.56 23.64 -111.43
N ARG A 216 -48.12 22.88 -110.39
CA ARG A 216 -47.18 21.75 -110.61
C ARG A 216 -47.06 20.78 -109.42
N VAL A 217 -46.79 19.52 -109.75
CA VAL A 217 -46.38 18.42 -108.87
C VAL A 217 -44.85 18.27 -108.93
N GLN A 218 -44.18 17.93 -107.81
CA GLN A 218 -43.06 16.96 -107.71
C GLN A 218 -42.43 16.87 -106.31
N GLU A 219 -42.08 15.65 -105.88
CA GLU A 219 -41.07 15.36 -104.84
C GLU A 219 -39.65 15.47 -105.42
N PRO A 220 -38.58 15.53 -104.59
CA PRO A 220 -37.79 14.28 -104.40
C PRO A 220 -37.08 14.10 -103.03
N ASP A 221 -36.55 12.88 -102.84
CA ASP A 221 -35.69 12.38 -101.74
C ASP A 221 -34.44 13.22 -101.40
N VAL A 222 -34.07 13.26 -100.11
CA VAL A 222 -32.67 13.43 -99.64
C VAL A 222 -32.36 12.56 -98.41
N LYS A 223 -31.17 11.95 -98.42
CA LYS A 223 -30.62 10.98 -97.45
C LYS A 223 -30.02 11.59 -96.18
N ILE A 224 -30.10 10.79 -95.10
CA ILE A 224 -29.11 10.62 -94.00
C ILE A 224 -28.72 11.85 -93.16
N MET A 225 -29.02 11.80 -91.84
CA MET A 225 -27.98 11.87 -90.79
C MET A 225 -28.59 11.57 -89.40
N GLU A 226 -28.06 10.55 -88.72
CA GLU A 226 -28.38 10.25 -87.32
C GLU A 226 -27.79 11.35 -86.39
N SER A 227 -28.62 11.89 -85.51
CA SER A 227 -28.18 12.88 -84.53
C SER A 227 -27.51 12.21 -83.33
N LYS A 228 -26.19 11.97 -83.47
CA LYS A 228 -25.16 11.86 -82.43
C LYS A 228 -25.62 11.49 -81.01
N ASP A 229 -25.18 10.33 -80.56
CA ASP A 229 -25.06 9.99 -79.15
C ASP A 229 -24.32 11.08 -78.35
N ILE A 230 -24.76 11.22 -77.11
CA ILE A 230 -24.15 12.08 -76.09
C ILE A 230 -22.76 11.49 -75.75
N PRO A 231 -21.66 12.25 -75.83
CA PRO A 231 -20.35 11.72 -75.45
C PRO A 231 -20.35 11.41 -73.94
N PRO A 232 -19.83 10.26 -73.50
CA PRO A 232 -19.54 10.06 -72.09
C PRO A 232 -18.51 11.11 -71.69
N ALA A 233 -18.85 11.94 -70.70
CA ALA A 233 -17.92 12.91 -70.15
C ALA A 233 -16.74 12.16 -69.51
N ASN A 234 -15.65 12.03 -70.26
CA ASN A 234 -14.40 11.47 -69.76
C ASN A 234 -13.83 12.43 -68.72
N ILE A 235 -14.17 12.19 -67.44
CA ILE A 235 -13.61 12.93 -66.32
C ILE A 235 -12.15 12.51 -66.21
N MET A 236 -11.27 13.29 -66.85
CA MET A 236 -9.84 13.27 -66.56
C MET A 236 -9.61 13.76 -65.12
N VAL A 237 -9.82 12.87 -64.15
CA VAL A 237 -9.11 12.96 -62.87
C VAL A 237 -7.64 12.78 -63.23
N ALA A 238 -6.82 13.80 -62.99
CA ALA A 238 -5.40 13.72 -63.31
C ALA A 238 -4.77 12.53 -62.56
N ASP A 239 -4.15 11.60 -63.30
CA ASP A 239 -3.65 10.32 -62.75
C ASP A 239 -2.73 10.53 -61.54
N ASN A 240 -1.92 11.60 -61.56
CA ASN A 240 -1.09 12.07 -60.45
C ASN A 240 -1.83 12.21 -59.09
N VAL A 241 -3.12 12.55 -59.10
CA VAL A 241 -3.95 12.69 -57.87
C VAL A 241 -4.45 11.34 -57.39
N MET A 242 -4.75 10.41 -58.31
CA MET A 242 -5.10 9.03 -57.98
C MET A 242 -3.90 8.26 -57.44
N GLU A 243 -2.73 8.42 -58.05
CA GLU A 243 -1.47 7.82 -57.58
C GLU A 243 -1.08 8.33 -56.19
N GLU A 244 -1.16 9.63 -55.91
CA GLU A 244 -0.85 10.14 -54.56
C GLU A 244 -1.89 9.69 -53.51
N LEU A 245 -3.17 9.55 -53.89
CA LEU A 245 -4.19 8.95 -53.02
C LEU A 245 -3.89 7.47 -52.72
N GLN A 246 -3.57 6.65 -53.72
CA GLN A 246 -3.16 5.25 -53.51
C GLN A 246 -1.92 5.17 -52.62
N ARG A 247 -0.92 6.02 -52.88
CA ARG A 247 0.31 6.06 -52.08
C ARG A 247 0.07 6.53 -50.65
N GLN A 248 -0.97 7.33 -50.38
CA GLN A 248 -1.40 7.67 -49.01
C GLN A 248 -2.17 6.53 -48.34
N ILE A 249 -2.97 5.78 -49.08
CA ILE A 249 -3.67 4.58 -48.60
C ILE A 249 -2.65 3.52 -48.17
N GLU A 250 -1.66 3.19 -49.01
CA GLU A 250 -0.57 2.24 -48.66
C GLU A 250 0.23 2.68 -47.41
N ARG A 251 0.49 3.99 -47.28
CA ARG A 251 1.13 4.58 -46.07
C ARG A 251 0.24 4.43 -44.83
N ALA A 252 -1.07 4.58 -44.97
CA ALA A 252 -2.01 4.39 -43.87
C ALA A 252 -2.16 2.90 -43.49
N GLU A 253 -2.22 2.00 -44.48
CA GLU A 253 -2.35 0.55 -44.29
C GLU A 253 -1.10 -0.06 -43.64
N SER A 254 0.10 0.32 -44.09
CA SER A 254 1.36 -0.10 -43.45
C SER A 254 1.48 0.39 -42.00
N SER A 255 1.05 1.64 -41.72
CA SER A 255 0.94 2.14 -40.35
C SER A 255 -0.14 1.43 -39.53
N LEU A 256 -1.24 0.98 -40.13
CA LEU A 256 -2.29 0.20 -39.46
C LEU A 256 -1.75 -1.17 -39.06
N ALA A 257 -1.13 -1.90 -39.99
CA ALA A 257 -0.54 -3.21 -39.77
C ALA A 257 0.52 -3.19 -38.65
N GLN A 258 1.36 -2.15 -38.59
CA GLN A 258 2.30 -1.97 -37.48
C GLN A 258 1.56 -1.84 -36.13
N LYS A 259 0.47 -1.06 -36.07
CA LYS A 259 -0.30 -0.85 -34.84
C LYS A 259 -1.13 -2.07 -34.44
N GLU A 260 -1.53 -2.90 -35.39
CA GLU A 260 -2.16 -4.19 -35.11
C GLU A 260 -1.15 -5.18 -34.52
N GLN A 261 0.07 -5.25 -35.07
CA GLN A 261 1.15 -6.06 -34.51
C GLN A 261 1.56 -5.61 -33.10
N GLU A 262 1.70 -4.29 -32.87
CA GLU A 262 1.93 -3.73 -31.53
C GLU A 262 0.79 -4.13 -30.56
N ASN A 263 -0.48 -4.00 -30.98
CA ASN A 263 -1.64 -4.44 -30.17
C ASN A 263 -1.62 -5.95 -29.87
N ALA A 264 -1.21 -6.78 -30.83
CA ALA A 264 -1.09 -8.23 -30.62
C ALA A 264 -0.03 -8.54 -29.55
N THR A 265 1.15 -7.90 -29.61
CA THR A 265 2.19 -8.09 -28.58
C THR A 265 1.75 -7.58 -27.19
N LEU A 266 1.03 -6.46 -27.11
CA LEU A 266 0.49 -5.96 -25.85
C LEU A 266 -0.58 -6.88 -25.26
N ARG A 267 -1.44 -7.50 -26.09
CA ARG A 267 -2.41 -8.51 -25.65
C ARG A 267 -1.73 -9.74 -25.06
N THR A 268 -0.67 -10.25 -25.68
CA THR A 268 0.06 -11.42 -25.13
C THR A 268 0.80 -11.07 -23.83
N GLN A 269 1.33 -9.84 -23.70
CA GLN A 269 1.91 -9.37 -22.44
C GLN A 269 0.86 -9.26 -21.32
N LEU A 270 -0.34 -8.73 -21.61
CA LEU A 270 -1.44 -8.67 -20.65
C LEU A 270 -1.84 -10.07 -20.17
N GLN A 271 -2.01 -11.03 -21.08
CA GLN A 271 -2.28 -12.44 -20.72
C GLN A 271 -1.17 -13.04 -19.84
N GLN A 272 0.11 -12.74 -20.11
CA GLN A 272 1.21 -13.17 -19.25
C GLN A 272 1.16 -12.55 -17.85
N TYR A 273 0.74 -11.30 -17.71
CA TYR A 273 0.56 -10.66 -16.40
C TYR A 273 -0.66 -11.22 -15.66
N GLU A 274 -1.75 -11.49 -16.36
CA GLU A 274 -2.97 -12.07 -15.80
C GLU A 274 -2.75 -13.51 -15.30
N MET A 275 -2.03 -14.35 -16.07
CA MET A 275 -1.60 -15.68 -15.61
C MET A 275 -0.64 -15.62 -14.41
N LYS A 276 0.26 -14.63 -14.34
CA LYS A 276 1.13 -14.43 -13.17
C LYS A 276 0.31 -13.98 -11.96
N TRP A 277 -0.68 -13.12 -12.16
CA TRP A 277 -1.55 -12.61 -11.11
C TRP A 277 -2.39 -13.74 -10.49
N SER A 278 -3.09 -14.54 -11.30
CA SER A 278 -3.87 -15.67 -10.81
C SER A 278 -3.02 -16.73 -10.10
N ALA A 279 -1.78 -16.95 -10.56
CA ALA A 279 -0.83 -17.83 -9.86
C ALA A 279 -0.40 -17.28 -8.49
N TYR A 280 -0.26 -15.95 -8.32
CA TYR A 280 -0.01 -15.35 -7.02
C TYR A 280 -1.25 -15.39 -6.11
N GLU A 281 -2.43 -15.18 -6.67
CA GLU A 281 -3.71 -15.22 -5.95
C GLU A 281 -4.01 -16.62 -5.41
N ALA A 282 -3.89 -17.67 -6.24
CA ALA A 282 -4.01 -19.05 -5.81
C ALA A 282 -3.00 -19.41 -4.71
N LYS A 283 -1.75 -18.93 -4.82
CA LYS A 283 -0.72 -19.13 -3.79
C LYS A 283 -1.05 -18.41 -2.48
N MET A 284 -1.66 -17.23 -2.55
CA MET A 284 -2.12 -16.47 -1.38
C MET A 284 -3.28 -17.22 -0.70
N GLN A 285 -4.28 -17.68 -1.46
CA GLN A 285 -5.39 -18.49 -0.95
C GLN A 285 -4.88 -19.79 -0.28
N MET A 286 -3.96 -20.53 -0.90
CA MET A 286 -3.35 -21.72 -0.27
C MET A 286 -2.64 -21.41 1.07
N MET A 287 -2.01 -20.24 1.18
CA MET A 287 -1.33 -19.80 2.40
C MET A 287 -2.33 -19.36 3.48
N GLU A 288 -3.43 -18.71 3.07
CA GLU A 288 -4.54 -18.34 3.95
C GLU A 288 -5.26 -19.57 4.49
N ASP A 289 -5.62 -20.53 3.64
CA ASP A 289 -6.17 -21.83 4.01
C ASP A 289 -5.30 -22.55 5.05
N ALA A 290 -3.99 -22.57 4.84
CA ALA A 290 -3.04 -23.19 5.77
C ALA A 290 -3.01 -22.46 7.12
N TRP A 291 -3.10 -21.13 7.12
CA TRP A 291 -3.14 -20.31 8.32
C TRP A 291 -4.47 -20.45 9.08
N GLN A 292 -5.61 -20.46 8.38
CA GLN A 292 -6.93 -20.72 8.96
C GLN A 292 -6.99 -22.11 9.60
N LYS A 293 -6.46 -23.15 8.92
CA LYS A 293 -6.34 -24.52 9.48
C LYS A 293 -5.45 -24.56 10.72
N GLN A 294 -4.35 -23.79 10.76
CA GLN A 294 -3.52 -23.65 11.96
C GLN A 294 -4.24 -22.93 13.10
N ILE A 295 -5.02 -21.88 12.84
CA ILE A 295 -5.81 -21.19 13.86
C ILE A 295 -6.88 -22.14 14.43
N ALA A 296 -7.60 -22.85 13.57
CA ALA A 296 -8.62 -23.81 14.00
C ALA A 296 -8.02 -24.92 14.87
N SER A 297 -6.85 -25.48 14.51
CA SER A 297 -6.20 -26.50 15.33
C SER A 297 -5.72 -25.96 16.68
N LEU A 298 -5.20 -24.72 16.72
CA LEU A 298 -4.83 -24.05 17.97
C LEU A 298 -6.07 -23.79 18.85
N GLN A 299 -7.18 -23.31 18.28
CA GLN A 299 -8.43 -23.09 19.00
C GLN A 299 -9.00 -24.39 19.58
N ILE A 300 -8.98 -25.49 18.82
CA ILE A 300 -9.39 -26.82 19.30
C ILE A 300 -8.47 -27.28 20.45
N SER A 301 -7.16 -27.11 20.32
CA SER A 301 -6.20 -27.50 21.38
C SER A 301 -6.38 -26.67 22.67
N LEU A 302 -6.69 -25.37 22.53
CA LEU A 302 -6.97 -24.46 23.64
C LEU A 302 -8.30 -24.80 24.32
N ALA A 303 -9.35 -25.14 23.55
CA ALA A 303 -10.63 -25.61 24.08
C ALA A 303 -10.49 -26.96 24.82
N ALA A 304 -9.69 -27.88 24.28
CA ALA A 304 -9.37 -29.15 24.94
C ALA A 304 -8.62 -28.92 26.27
N ALA A 305 -7.57 -28.08 26.26
CA ALA A 305 -6.83 -27.74 27.48
C ALA A 305 -7.73 -27.09 28.55
N LYS A 306 -8.61 -26.16 28.16
CA LYS A 306 -9.62 -25.58 29.08
C LYS A 306 -10.57 -26.63 29.66
N LYS A 307 -10.99 -27.60 28.85
CA LYS A 307 -11.86 -28.71 29.31
C LYS A 307 -11.12 -29.66 30.26
N SER A 308 -9.83 -29.91 30.05
CA SER A 308 -8.98 -30.68 30.98
C SER A 308 -8.78 -29.95 32.32
N LEU A 309 -8.50 -28.64 32.30
CA LEU A 309 -8.42 -27.81 33.51
C LEU A 309 -9.75 -27.79 34.30
N ALA A 310 -10.89 -27.70 33.59
CA ALA A 310 -12.20 -27.84 34.22
C ALA A 310 -12.45 -29.25 34.79
N SER A 311 -11.83 -30.29 34.22
CA SER A 311 -11.94 -31.67 34.70
C SER A 311 -11.04 -31.97 35.90
N GLU A 312 -9.83 -31.39 35.99
CA GLU A 312 -8.97 -31.52 37.18
C GLU A 312 -9.60 -30.82 38.39
N ASN A 313 -10.20 -29.64 38.19
CA ASN A 313 -10.98 -28.95 39.23
C ASN A 313 -12.24 -29.72 39.67
N GLY A 314 -12.69 -30.72 38.90
CA GLY A 314 -13.83 -31.59 39.24
C GLY A 314 -13.47 -32.88 40.00
N ALA A 315 -12.18 -33.21 40.14
CA ALA A 315 -11.72 -34.46 40.75
C ALA A 315 -11.26 -34.31 42.22
N GLY A 316 -11.62 -33.20 42.87
CA GLY A 316 -11.01 -32.74 44.11
C GLY A 316 -11.88 -32.70 45.38
N GLN A 317 -13.17 -33.06 45.34
CA GLN A 317 -13.97 -33.30 46.55
C GLN A 317 -15.30 -34.00 46.24
N ALA A 318 -15.47 -35.24 46.70
CA ALA A 318 -16.75 -35.95 46.68
C ALA A 318 -16.88 -36.87 47.90
N GLY A 319 -17.66 -36.41 48.88
CA GLY A 319 -17.95 -37.11 50.13
C GLY A 319 -19.10 -36.45 50.87
N ARG A 320 -20.33 -36.68 50.37
CA ARG A 320 -21.59 -37.06 51.06
C ARG A 320 -21.80 -36.60 52.53
N GLN A 321 -22.99 -36.27 53.05
CA GLN A 321 -24.41 -36.22 52.62
C GLN A 321 -25.20 -35.57 53.81
N GLU A 322 -26.41 -34.99 53.75
CA GLU A 322 -27.40 -34.63 52.72
C GLU A 322 -28.42 -33.63 53.36
N GLY A 323 -29.43 -33.11 52.64
CA GLY A 323 -30.65 -32.52 53.27
C GLY A 323 -31.03 -31.07 52.91
N SER A 324 -31.94 -30.91 51.94
CA SER A 324 -32.75 -29.71 51.64
C SER A 324 -33.76 -29.37 52.78
N PRO A 325 -34.42 -28.18 52.87
CA PRO A 325 -34.76 -27.28 51.74
C PRO A 325 -34.70 -25.73 51.94
N SER A 326 -34.79 -25.05 50.79
CA SER A 326 -35.17 -23.63 50.52
C SER A 326 -36.48 -23.19 51.25
N PRO A 327 -36.86 -21.88 51.43
CA PRO A 327 -36.57 -20.79 50.48
C PRO A 327 -36.50 -19.30 50.99
N ARG A 328 -36.23 -18.38 50.03
CA ARG A 328 -36.42 -16.90 50.04
C ARG A 328 -35.49 -16.09 50.98
N SER A 329 -35.21 -14.78 50.78
CA SER A 329 -35.21 -13.85 49.62
C SER A 329 -34.74 -12.45 50.11
N TYR A 330 -34.33 -11.52 49.22
CA TYR A 330 -33.96 -10.11 49.50
C TYR A 330 -32.69 -9.90 50.36
N ASP A 331 -32.01 -8.73 50.38
CA ASP A 331 -31.60 -7.75 49.34
C ASP A 331 -30.65 -6.71 50.00
N SER A 332 -30.00 -5.84 49.22
CA SER A 332 -29.31 -4.58 49.64
C SER A 332 -28.09 -4.61 50.59
N ASP A 333 -26.91 -4.36 50.00
CA ASP A 333 -26.12 -3.12 50.13
C ASP A 333 -25.74 -2.48 51.48
N ASP A 334 -24.42 -2.51 51.71
CA ASP A 334 -23.50 -1.34 51.83
C ASP A 334 -23.33 -0.55 53.16
N LEU A 335 -22.16 0.10 53.24
CA LEU A 335 -21.69 1.12 54.20
C LEU A 335 -21.26 0.64 55.61
N SER A 336 -20.26 1.23 56.28
CA SER A 336 -19.08 2.04 55.88
C SER A 336 -18.15 2.24 57.10
N MET A 337 -16.91 2.69 56.86
CA MET A 337 -15.91 3.22 57.82
C MET A 337 -15.26 2.27 58.86
N GLY A 338 -13.93 2.37 59.00
CA GLY A 338 -13.13 1.80 60.10
C GLY A 338 -13.00 2.79 61.28
N PRO A 339 -11.84 2.91 61.98
CA PRO A 339 -10.58 2.14 61.90
C PRO A 339 -10.10 1.59 63.27
N ARG A 340 -9.05 0.74 63.30
CA ARG A 340 -7.94 0.71 64.31
C ARG A 340 -7.03 -0.54 64.20
N THR A 341 -5.71 -0.31 64.23
CA THR A 341 -4.65 -1.22 64.70
C THR A 341 -4.67 -1.31 66.25
N PRO A 342 -4.01 -2.27 66.96
CA PRO A 342 -2.65 -2.80 66.66
C PRO A 342 -2.28 -4.27 67.05
N GLY A 343 -1.18 -4.76 66.46
CA GLY A 343 -0.10 -5.43 67.21
C GLY A 343 -0.02 -6.97 67.26
N ALA A 344 1.23 -7.46 67.45
CA ALA A 344 1.65 -8.83 67.84
C ALA A 344 1.44 -10.00 66.83
N THR A 345 2.27 -11.07 66.75
CA THR A 345 3.76 -11.22 66.71
C THR A 345 4.12 -12.70 66.43
N THR A 346 5.00 -12.99 65.44
CA THR A 346 5.80 -14.26 65.29
C THR A 346 5.01 -15.60 65.12
N PRO A 347 5.63 -16.76 64.75
CA PRO A 347 7.06 -17.04 64.55
C PRO A 347 7.48 -17.75 63.24
N THR A 348 8.80 -17.65 63.01
CA THR A 348 9.64 -18.39 62.07
C THR A 348 9.61 -19.92 62.28
N LYS A 349 9.73 -20.70 61.20
CA LYS A 349 10.40 -22.02 61.22
C LYS A 349 11.28 -22.20 59.97
N TYR A 350 12.51 -22.66 60.22
CA TYR A 350 13.48 -23.11 59.22
C TYR A 350 13.04 -24.44 58.57
N SER A 351 13.55 -24.70 57.35
CA SER A 351 14.27 -25.94 57.00
C SER A 351 14.77 -25.89 55.55
N ASP A 352 16.09 -25.81 55.35
CA ASP A 352 16.74 -26.38 54.16
C ASP A 352 16.76 -27.92 54.29
N PRO A 353 16.83 -28.69 53.18
CA PRO A 353 18.15 -29.21 52.81
C PRO A 353 18.43 -29.36 51.29
N ILE A 354 19.67 -29.02 50.92
CA ILE A 354 20.61 -29.74 50.04
C ILE A 354 20.02 -30.74 49.01
N ALA A 355 20.21 -30.44 47.72
CA ALA A 355 20.44 -31.40 46.63
C ALA A 355 21.14 -30.69 45.46
N GLU A 356 22.45 -30.86 45.30
CA GLU A 356 23.10 -31.78 44.34
C GLU A 356 23.13 -31.32 42.86
N VAL A 357 24.35 -31.20 42.35
CA VAL A 357 24.67 -30.95 40.95
C VAL A 357 24.30 -32.15 40.08
N ARG A 358 23.48 -31.94 39.04
CA ARG A 358 23.44 -32.81 37.86
C ARG A 358 23.37 -32.00 36.57
N GLU A 359 24.55 -31.69 36.04
CA GLU A 359 24.68 -31.49 34.59
C GLU A 359 24.43 -32.81 33.87
N ALA A 360 23.37 -32.88 33.06
CA ALA A 360 23.19 -33.98 32.11
C ALA A 360 22.34 -33.54 30.89
N ASN A 361 23.02 -33.36 29.75
CA ASN A 361 22.49 -33.65 28.42
C ASN A 361 21.30 -32.81 27.90
N GLY A 362 21.48 -31.49 27.78
CA GLY A 362 20.57 -30.58 27.04
C GLY A 362 21.12 -30.06 25.69
N SER A 363 22.33 -30.46 25.28
CA SER A 363 23.15 -29.67 24.35
C SER A 363 22.82 -29.82 22.85
N GLY A 364 21.99 -30.79 22.45
CA GLY A 364 21.77 -31.12 21.03
C GLY A 364 20.90 -30.12 20.26
N LEU A 365 19.87 -29.56 20.90
CA LEU A 365 18.83 -28.77 20.21
C LEU A 365 19.24 -27.31 19.97
N ASN A 366 20.04 -26.73 20.88
CA ASN A 366 20.42 -25.32 20.84
C ASN A 366 21.65 -25.04 19.95
N TYR A 367 22.48 -26.05 19.67
CA TYR A 367 23.71 -25.90 18.87
C TYR A 367 23.50 -25.31 17.46
N PRO A 368 22.59 -25.84 16.60
CA PRO A 368 22.40 -25.28 15.25
C PRO A 368 21.77 -23.88 15.26
N VAL A 369 20.94 -23.56 16.25
CA VAL A 369 20.35 -22.22 16.42
C VAL A 369 21.42 -21.20 16.82
N ASN A 370 22.22 -21.54 17.85
CA ASN A 370 23.31 -20.69 18.31
C ASN A 370 24.40 -20.49 17.24
N ARG A 371 24.62 -21.49 16.38
CA ARG A 371 25.52 -21.36 15.22
C ARG A 371 24.98 -20.37 14.19
N LEU A 372 23.71 -20.48 13.78
CA LEU A 372 23.10 -19.54 12.83
C LEU A 372 23.06 -18.10 13.37
N ALA A 373 22.78 -17.93 14.67
CA ALA A 373 22.81 -16.61 15.32
C ALA A 373 24.20 -15.96 15.23
N LYS A 374 25.27 -16.73 15.53
CA LYS A 374 26.65 -16.24 15.39
C LYS A 374 27.04 -15.95 13.94
N GLU A 375 26.64 -16.81 13.00
CA GLU A 375 26.87 -16.57 11.56
C GLU A 375 26.15 -15.30 11.07
N PHE A 376 24.98 -14.97 11.63
CA PHE A 376 24.25 -13.74 11.33
C PHE A 376 24.95 -12.50 11.87
N GLU A 377 25.36 -12.51 13.15
CA GLU A 377 26.07 -11.38 13.78
C GLU A 377 27.39 -11.08 13.07
N GLN A 378 28.17 -12.11 12.74
CA GLN A 378 29.43 -11.97 12.00
C GLN A 378 29.22 -11.36 10.60
N GLN A 379 28.23 -11.84 9.86
CA GLN A 379 27.97 -11.34 8.49
C GLN A 379 27.38 -9.94 8.50
N MET A 380 26.52 -9.60 9.48
CA MET A 380 26.04 -8.24 9.69
C MET A 380 27.22 -7.28 9.92
N GLN A 381 28.16 -7.65 10.79
CA GLN A 381 29.35 -6.83 11.06
C GLN A 381 30.22 -6.65 9.80
N VAL A 382 30.43 -7.71 9.01
CA VAL A 382 31.18 -7.61 7.73
C VAL A 382 30.49 -6.67 6.73
N PHE A 383 29.16 -6.72 6.60
CA PHE A 383 28.44 -5.79 5.71
C PHE A 383 28.50 -4.34 6.20
N ASP A 384 28.51 -4.11 7.52
CA ASP A 384 28.65 -2.77 8.11
C ASP A 384 30.10 -2.23 8.00
N ASP A 385 31.11 -3.09 8.11
CA ASP A 385 32.52 -2.75 7.89
C ASP A 385 32.79 -2.44 6.41
N ASP A 386 32.30 -3.28 5.48
CA ASP A 386 32.34 -3.04 4.02
C ASP A 386 31.64 -1.71 3.66
N ALA A 387 30.48 -1.42 4.26
CA ALA A 387 29.76 -0.18 4.02
C ALA A 387 30.57 1.04 4.52
N ARG A 388 31.15 0.97 5.72
CA ARG A 388 32.02 2.04 6.26
C ARG A 388 33.24 2.28 5.38
N ALA A 389 33.94 1.23 4.96
CA ALA A 389 35.08 1.35 4.04
C ALA A 389 34.72 2.08 2.73
N LEU A 390 33.53 1.84 2.15
CA LEU A 390 33.07 2.56 0.96
C LEU A 390 32.76 4.05 1.22
N PHE A 391 32.36 4.41 2.44
CA PHE A 391 32.18 5.81 2.84
C PHE A 391 33.52 6.52 3.09
N ASP A 392 34.47 5.85 3.74
CA ASP A 392 35.78 6.42 4.08
C ASP A 392 36.67 6.63 2.83
N VAL A 393 36.61 5.71 1.86
CA VAL A 393 37.24 5.87 0.54
C VAL A 393 36.62 7.06 -0.22
N ARG A 394 35.30 7.24 -0.13
CA ARG A 394 34.60 8.37 -0.76
C ARG A 394 34.94 9.73 -0.12
N ALA A 395 35.26 9.75 1.17
CA ALA A 395 35.77 10.94 1.85
C ALA A 395 37.21 11.29 1.43
N SER A 396 38.00 10.28 1.03
CA SER A 396 39.43 10.42 0.73
C SER A 396 39.74 10.76 -0.74
N GLN A 397 38.90 10.36 -1.70
CA GLN A 397 39.08 10.66 -3.13
C GLN A 397 37.75 11.04 -3.83
N PRO A 398 37.42 12.34 -3.94
CA PRO A 398 36.15 12.79 -4.53
C PRO A 398 36.06 12.65 -6.06
N ALA A 399 37.18 12.43 -6.76
CA ALA A 399 37.23 12.43 -8.24
C ALA A 399 36.68 11.16 -8.91
N SER A 400 36.59 10.02 -8.22
CA SER A 400 36.26 8.71 -8.82
C SER A 400 34.79 8.28 -8.62
N GLY A 401 33.85 9.23 -8.68
CA GLY A 401 32.44 9.02 -8.30
C GLY A 401 31.72 7.84 -8.98
N MET A 402 32.09 7.49 -10.22
CA MET A 402 31.51 6.34 -10.92
C MET A 402 31.88 4.98 -10.29
N ASN A 403 33.08 4.84 -9.72
CA ASN A 403 33.54 3.58 -9.14
C ASN A 403 32.82 3.29 -7.80
N SER A 404 32.61 4.32 -6.98
CA SER A 404 31.92 4.20 -5.68
C SER A 404 30.46 3.72 -5.83
N TYR A 405 29.72 4.19 -6.84
CA TYR A 405 28.34 3.75 -7.09
C TYR A 405 28.27 2.28 -7.54
N GLU A 406 29.20 1.85 -8.39
CA GLU A 406 29.28 0.45 -8.83
C GLU A 406 29.70 -0.49 -7.69
N GLN A 407 30.61 -0.07 -6.81
CA GLN A 407 30.97 -0.82 -5.60
C GLN A 407 29.79 -0.96 -4.63
N LEU A 408 29.01 0.12 -4.41
CA LEU A 408 27.79 0.07 -3.60
C LEU A 408 26.71 -0.84 -4.23
N ARG A 409 26.59 -0.85 -5.56
CA ARG A 409 25.70 -1.75 -6.31
C ARG A 409 26.10 -3.21 -6.12
N ARG A 410 27.41 -3.52 -6.15
CA ARG A 410 27.95 -4.86 -5.87
C ARG A 410 27.74 -5.28 -4.42
N LEU A 411 27.96 -4.39 -3.45
CA LEU A 411 27.69 -4.64 -2.02
C LEU A 411 26.21 -5.02 -1.81
N LYS A 412 25.28 -4.24 -2.40
CA LYS A 412 23.83 -4.51 -2.36
C LYS A 412 23.46 -5.85 -3.00
N MET A 413 24.10 -6.23 -4.10
CA MET A 413 23.89 -7.54 -4.74
C MET A 413 24.39 -8.69 -3.85
N ARG A 414 25.59 -8.58 -3.25
CA ARG A 414 26.13 -9.58 -2.30
C ARG A 414 25.18 -9.76 -1.11
N PHE A 415 24.66 -8.66 -0.55
CA PHE A 415 23.70 -8.69 0.55
C PHE A 415 22.40 -9.42 0.17
N GLU A 416 21.79 -9.15 -0.99
CA GLU A 416 20.56 -9.84 -1.40
C GLU A 416 20.77 -11.32 -1.74
N VAL A 417 21.96 -11.73 -2.20
CA VAL A 417 22.31 -13.15 -2.37
C VAL A 417 22.44 -13.83 -1.00
N TRP A 418 23.29 -13.30 -0.11
CA TRP A 418 23.47 -13.82 1.25
C TRP A 418 22.15 -13.92 2.03
N LYS A 419 21.31 -12.88 1.94
CA LYS A 419 19.98 -12.83 2.57
C LYS A 419 19.02 -13.90 2.06
N LYS A 420 19.14 -14.35 0.80
CA LYS A 420 18.37 -15.49 0.27
C LYS A 420 18.89 -16.81 0.83
N GLU A 421 20.20 -17.01 0.83
CA GLU A 421 20.85 -18.21 1.37
C GLU A 421 20.62 -18.37 2.88
N TYR A 422 20.76 -17.30 3.66
CA TYR A 422 20.49 -17.31 5.09
C TYR A 422 19.02 -17.63 5.39
N LYS A 423 18.08 -17.08 4.62
CA LYS A 423 16.65 -17.46 4.71
C LYS A 423 16.38 -18.92 4.34
N MET A 424 17.18 -19.52 3.47
CA MET A 424 17.10 -20.94 3.13
C MET A 424 17.60 -21.81 4.29
N ARG A 425 18.81 -21.54 4.80
CA ARG A 425 19.40 -22.22 5.97
C ARG A 425 18.56 -22.09 7.24
N LEU A 426 17.89 -20.95 7.44
CA LEU A 426 16.95 -20.74 8.54
C LEU A 426 15.70 -21.64 8.42
N LYS A 427 15.17 -21.83 7.20
CA LYS A 427 14.06 -22.77 6.93
C LYS A 427 14.48 -24.22 7.13
N GLU A 428 15.66 -24.59 6.64
CA GLU A 428 16.24 -25.93 6.81
C GLU A 428 16.45 -26.25 8.29
N THR A 429 17.02 -25.33 9.07
CA THR A 429 17.23 -25.51 10.50
C THR A 429 15.90 -25.56 11.26
N ARG A 430 14.92 -24.72 10.90
CA ARG A 430 13.55 -24.81 11.46
C ARG A 430 12.90 -26.16 11.16
N ALA A 431 13.09 -26.71 9.96
CA ALA A 431 12.60 -28.03 9.59
C ALA A 431 13.35 -29.16 10.33
N ALA A 432 14.66 -29.04 10.53
CA ALA A 432 15.47 -29.98 11.29
C ALA A 432 15.07 -30.01 12.79
N LEU A 433 14.86 -28.85 13.41
CA LEU A 433 14.34 -28.75 14.78
C LEU A 433 12.95 -29.37 14.92
N HIS A 434 12.07 -29.14 13.95
CA HIS A 434 10.73 -29.73 13.94
C HIS A 434 10.76 -31.26 13.79
N LYS A 435 11.73 -31.80 13.03
CA LYS A 435 11.99 -33.25 12.93
C LYS A 435 12.58 -33.82 14.23
N LEU A 436 13.51 -33.11 14.90
CA LEU A 436 14.05 -33.54 16.20
C LEU A 436 12.96 -33.58 17.27
N GLY A 437 12.15 -32.52 17.38
CA GLY A 437 11.03 -32.44 18.33
C GLY A 437 10.00 -33.56 18.14
N HIS A 438 9.68 -33.91 16.89
CA HIS A 438 8.86 -35.09 16.62
C HIS A 438 9.55 -36.39 17.07
N SER A 439 10.86 -36.53 16.82
CA SER A 439 11.62 -37.74 17.19
C SER A 439 11.68 -37.98 18.70
N ASP A 440 11.75 -36.93 19.52
CA ASP A 440 11.78 -37.07 20.98
C ASP A 440 10.39 -37.36 21.57
N VAL A 441 9.31 -36.87 20.95
CA VAL A 441 7.95 -37.33 21.23
C VAL A 441 7.79 -38.81 20.85
N GLU A 442 8.29 -39.23 19.68
CA GLU A 442 8.29 -40.64 19.24
C GLU A 442 9.08 -41.57 20.19
N LYS A 443 10.20 -41.09 20.75
CA LYS A 443 11.01 -41.82 21.74
C LYS A 443 10.34 -41.86 23.11
N HIS A 444 9.74 -40.77 23.58
CA HIS A 444 8.95 -40.76 24.82
C HIS A 444 7.77 -41.73 24.72
N ARG A 445 7.05 -41.69 23.59
CA ARG A 445 5.95 -42.60 23.28
C ARG A 445 6.43 -44.06 23.32
N ARG A 446 7.53 -44.41 22.63
CA ARG A 446 8.10 -45.78 22.69
C ARG A 446 8.57 -46.21 24.09
N LYS A 447 9.18 -45.33 24.90
CA LYS A 447 9.53 -45.64 26.30
C LYS A 447 8.30 -45.84 27.20
N TRP A 448 7.20 -45.13 26.93
CA TRP A 448 5.94 -45.27 27.66
C TRP A 448 5.26 -46.61 27.35
N TRP A 449 5.14 -46.98 26.07
CA TRP A 449 4.61 -48.30 25.64
C TRP A 449 5.47 -49.47 26.15
N GLY A 450 6.79 -49.33 26.18
CA GLY A 450 7.70 -50.37 26.70
C GLY A 450 7.47 -50.72 28.18
N LYS A 451 7.02 -49.77 29.01
CA LYS A 451 6.70 -50.02 30.43
C LYS A 451 5.34 -50.69 30.65
N PHE A 452 4.40 -50.54 29.70
CA PHE A 452 3.09 -51.21 29.78
C PHE A 452 3.13 -52.68 29.32
N SER A 453 4.09 -53.07 28.48
CA SER A 453 4.18 -54.44 27.96
C SER A 453 4.85 -55.45 28.90
N ALA A 454 5.41 -55.02 30.04
CA ALA A 454 6.14 -55.86 30.99
C ALA A 454 5.33 -56.25 32.26
N LYS A 455 3.99 -56.16 32.20
CA LYS A 455 3.07 -56.57 33.28
C LYS A 455 1.97 -57.55 32.82
N LYS A 456 2.24 -58.29 31.74
CA LYS A 456 1.49 -59.49 31.33
C LYS A 456 2.44 -60.54 30.79
N HIS A 457 3.15 -61.21 31.70
CA HIS A 457 3.25 -62.67 31.78
C HIS A 457 3.79 -63.04 33.16
#